data_AF-A0A317YMZ6-F1
#
_entry.id   AF-A0A317YMZ6-F1
#
_cell.length_a   1.000
_cell.length_b   1.000
_cell.length_c   1.000
_cell.angle_alpha   90.00
_cell.angle_beta   90.00
_cell.angle_gamma   90.00
#
_symmetry.space_group_name_H-M   'P 1'
#
loop_
_entity.id
_entity.type
_entity.pdbx_description
1 polymer ?
#
loop_
_entity_poly.entity_id
_entity_poly.type
_entity_poly.pdbx_seq_one_letter_code
_entity_poly.pdbx_strand_id
1 'polypeptide(L)'
;MSASLYIAIILVIAIIAYMIVQQILNKRAVKELDQNEFHNGIRKAQVIDVREKVDYDYGHINGSRNIPMTMFRQRFQGLRKDQPVYLCDANGIASY
;
A
#
# COMPACT_ATOMS: atom_id res chain seq x y z
N MET A 1 -1.45 45.09 4.49
CA MET A 1 -2.04 43.76 4.72
C MET A 1 -2.06 43.50 6.23
N SER A 2 -3.13 42.94 6.78
CA SER A 2 -3.27 42.71 8.22
C SER A 2 -2.39 41.52 8.68
N ALA A 3 -1.95 41.53 9.94
CA ALA A 3 -1.18 40.44 10.54
C ALA A 3 -1.90 39.07 10.40
N SER A 4 -3.23 39.08 10.47
CA SER A 4 -4.08 37.90 10.24
C SER A 4 -3.90 37.26 8.87
N LEU A 5 -3.66 38.05 7.82
CA LEU A 5 -3.46 37.53 6.46
C LEU A 5 -2.11 36.81 6.33
N TYR A 6 -1.04 37.34 6.92
CA TYR A 6 0.26 36.68 6.92
C TYR A 6 0.24 35.36 7.69
N ILE A 7 -0.45 35.31 8.84
CA ILE A 7 -0.64 34.08 9.62
C ILE A 7 -1.40 33.03 8.79
N ALA A 8 -2.48 33.43 8.11
CA ALA A 8 -3.25 32.52 7.27
C ALA A 8 -2.40 31.94 6.12
N ILE A 9 -1.59 32.77 5.47
CA ILE A 9 -0.70 32.33 4.38
C ILE A 9 0.34 31.31 4.89
N ILE A 10 0.97 31.57 6.05
CA ILE A 10 1.96 30.65 6.65
C ILE A 10 1.32 29.29 6.97
N LEU A 11 0.10 29.29 7.53
CA LEU A 11 -0.65 28.06 7.81
C LEU A 11 -0.93 27.26 6.54
N VAL A 12 -1.39 27.93 5.47
CA VAL A 12 -1.65 27.27 4.19
C VAL A 12 -0.37 26.68 3.60
N ILE A 13 0.74 27.41 3.63
CA ILE A 13 2.04 26.93 3.16
C ILE A 13 2.49 25.70 3.97
N ALA A 14 2.32 25.71 5.29
CA ALA A 14 2.67 24.59 6.15
C ALA A 14 1.83 23.34 5.83
N ILE A 15 0.52 23.49 5.57
CA ILE A 15 -0.36 22.39 5.16
C ILE A 15 0.07 21.83 3.80
N ILE A 16 0.35 22.69 2.82
CA ILE A 16 0.81 22.27 1.50
C ILE A 16 2.15 21.53 1.60
N ALA A 17 3.10 22.06 2.36
CA ALA A 17 4.40 21.42 2.58
C ALA A 17 4.22 20.03 3.24
N TYR A 18 3.34 19.93 4.25
CA TYR A 18 3.00 18.66 4.88
C TYR A 18 2.41 17.65 3.88
N MET A 19 1.46 18.08 3.04
CA MET A 19 0.86 17.23 1.99
C MET A 19 1.90 16.73 0.99
N ILE A 20 2.82 17.59 0.55
CA ILE A 20 3.91 17.21 -0.37
C ILE A 20 4.82 16.17 0.29
N VAL A 21 5.21 16.38 1.55
CA VAL A 21 6.05 15.42 2.28
C VAL A 21 5.36 14.07 2.41
N GLN A 22 4.09 14.04 2.81
CA GLN A 22 3.31 12.79 2.91
C GLN A 22 3.21 12.07 1.56
N GLN A 23 3.00 12.81 0.47
CA GLN A 23 2.93 12.23 -0.87
C GLN A 23 4.25 11.58 -1.29
N ILE A 24 5.39 12.20 -0.98
CA ILE A 24 6.71 11.64 -1.28
C ILE A 24 6.99 10.39 -0.43
N LEU A 25 6.63 10.42 0.85
CA LEU A 25 6.84 9.29 1.75
C LEU A 25 5.98 8.08 1.35
N ASN A 26 4.70 8.29 1.02
CA ASN A 26 3.80 7.21 0.60
C ASN A 26 4.27 6.52 -0.69
N LYS A 27 4.73 7.29 -1.68
CA LYS A 27 5.29 6.73 -2.94
C LYS A 27 6.55 5.88 -2.75
N ARG A 28 7.23 5.99 -1.60
CA ARG A 28 8.44 5.21 -1.29
C ARG A 28 8.15 3.99 -0.43
N ALA A 29 6.92 3.82 0.04
CA ALA A 29 6.57 2.73 0.95
C ALA A 29 6.43 1.38 0.24
N VAL A 30 6.06 1.39 -1.04
CA VAL A 30 5.82 0.19 -1.84
C VAL A 30 6.70 0.23 -3.09
N LYS A 31 7.34 -0.91 -3.39
CA LYS A 31 8.03 -1.13 -4.66
C LYS A 31 7.06 -1.84 -5.60
N GLU A 32 6.63 -1.17 -6.65
CA GLU A 32 5.90 -1.82 -7.73
C GLU A 32 6.79 -2.86 -8.41
N LEU A 33 6.21 -4.03 -8.67
CA LEU A 33 6.86 -5.11 -9.39
C LEU A 33 6.17 -5.28 -10.75
N ASP A 34 6.95 -5.49 -11.80
CA ASP A 34 6.37 -5.94 -13.05
C ASP A 34 5.92 -7.41 -12.95
N GLN A 35 5.15 -7.87 -13.93
CA GLN A 35 4.61 -9.23 -13.96
C GLN A 35 5.71 -10.32 -13.91
N ASN A 36 6.85 -10.08 -14.57
CA ASN A 36 7.95 -11.05 -14.61
C ASN A 36 8.71 -11.08 -13.28
N GLU A 37 9.00 -9.92 -12.69
CA GLU A 37 9.60 -9.80 -11.36
C GLU A 37 8.72 -10.47 -10.29
N PHE A 38 7.42 -10.22 -10.35
CA PHE A 38 6.44 -10.84 -9.47
C PHE A 38 6.47 -12.36 -9.61
N HIS A 39 6.37 -12.89 -10.84
CA HIS A 39 6.34 -14.33 -11.10
C HIS A 39 7.65 -15.03 -10.68
N ASN A 40 8.81 -14.42 -10.97
CA ASN A 40 10.12 -14.98 -10.62
C ASN A 40 10.36 -15.01 -9.10
N GLY A 41 9.88 -13.98 -8.38
CA GLY A 41 10.04 -13.86 -6.94
C GLY A 41 9.00 -14.65 -6.12
N ILE A 42 7.89 -15.07 -6.74
CA ILE A 42 6.70 -15.55 -6.02
C ILE A 42 6.95 -16.73 -5.09
N ARG A 43 7.91 -17.61 -5.45
CA ARG A 43 8.25 -18.80 -4.65
C ARG A 43 9.05 -18.48 -3.39
N LYS A 44 9.63 -17.29 -3.30
CA LYS A 44 10.45 -16.82 -2.17
C LYS A 44 9.76 -15.75 -1.32
N ALA A 45 8.58 -15.29 -1.76
CA ALA A 45 7.81 -14.24 -1.12
C ALA A 45 6.54 -14.78 -0.46
N GLN A 46 6.03 -14.03 0.51
CA GLN A 46 4.68 -14.20 1.05
C GLN A 46 3.70 -13.43 0.16
N VAL A 47 2.95 -14.13 -0.67
CA VAL A 47 1.92 -13.50 -1.51
C VAL A 47 0.65 -13.28 -0.71
N ILE A 48 0.23 -12.03 -0.61
CA ILE A 48 -0.97 -11.62 0.11
C ILE A 48 -1.94 -10.99 -0.87
N ASP A 49 -3.09 -11.64 -1.02
CA ASP A 49 -4.19 -11.11 -1.80
C ASP A 49 -5.04 -10.19 -0.92
N VAL A 50 -5.08 -8.91 -1.30
CA VAL A 50 -5.76 -7.87 -0.50
C VAL A 50 -7.21 -7.62 -0.91
N ARG A 51 -7.72 -8.41 -1.86
CA ARG A 51 -9.14 -8.35 -2.27
C ARG A 51 -10.07 -8.87 -1.18
N GLU A 52 -11.33 -8.53 -1.32
CA GLU A 52 -12.38 -9.08 -0.47
C GLU A 52 -12.52 -10.59 -0.68
N LYS A 53 -13.00 -11.29 0.36
CA LYS A 53 -13.00 -12.76 0.40
C LYS A 53 -13.74 -13.36 -0.80
N VAL A 54 -14.84 -12.76 -1.22
CA VAL A 54 -15.65 -13.24 -2.35
C VAL A 54 -14.85 -13.27 -3.67
N ASP A 55 -14.03 -12.24 -3.93
CA ASP A 55 -13.22 -12.15 -5.14
C ASP A 55 -12.04 -13.13 -5.11
N TYR A 56 -11.46 -13.31 -3.92
CA TYR A 56 -10.42 -14.30 -3.68
C TYR A 56 -10.94 -15.73 -3.90
N ASP A 57 -12.12 -16.05 -3.38
CA ASP A 57 -12.74 -17.37 -3.51
C ASP A 57 -13.09 -17.69 -4.97
N TYR A 58 -13.46 -16.67 -5.78
CA TYR A 58 -13.74 -16.83 -7.21
C TYR A 58 -12.49 -17.23 -8.01
N GLY A 59 -11.30 -16.83 -7.56
CA GLY A 59 -10.04 -17.23 -8.15
C GLY A 59 -8.88 -16.40 -7.60
N HIS A 60 -7.78 -17.07 -7.26
CA HIS A 60 -6.60 -16.45 -6.67
C HIS A 60 -5.31 -17.18 -7.08
N ILE A 61 -4.17 -16.57 -6.78
CA ILE A 61 -2.87 -17.17 -7.04
C ILE A 61 -2.62 -18.30 -6.03
N ASN A 62 -2.32 -19.51 -6.52
CA ASN A 62 -2.06 -20.66 -5.65
C ASN A 62 -0.96 -20.37 -4.62
N GLY A 63 -1.26 -20.65 -3.35
CA GLY A 63 -0.34 -20.42 -2.23
C GLY A 63 -0.35 -18.99 -1.68
N SER A 64 -1.14 -18.09 -2.25
CA SER A 64 -1.39 -16.77 -1.64
C SER A 64 -2.29 -16.87 -0.42
N ARG A 65 -2.16 -15.91 0.51
CA ARG A 65 -3.05 -15.76 1.68
C ARG A 65 -3.98 -14.58 1.46
N ASN A 66 -5.28 -14.73 1.73
CA ASN A 66 -6.20 -13.61 1.69
C ASN A 66 -6.15 -12.78 2.99
N ILE A 67 -5.86 -11.49 2.87
CA ILE A 67 -6.02 -10.50 3.94
C ILE A 67 -6.70 -9.28 3.32
N PRO A 68 -8.04 -9.19 3.39
CA PRO A 68 -8.78 -8.08 2.79
C PRO A 68 -8.27 -6.73 3.26
N MET A 69 -8.21 -5.75 2.36
CA MET A 69 -7.70 -4.40 2.65
C MET A 69 -8.42 -3.77 3.86
N THR A 70 -9.72 -3.98 3.97
CA THR A 70 -10.57 -3.54 5.08
C THR A 70 -10.08 -4.02 6.45
N MET A 71 -9.42 -5.19 6.50
CA MET A 71 -8.91 -5.83 7.72
C MET A 71 -7.38 -5.81 7.81
N PHE A 72 -6.68 -5.31 6.79
CA PHE A 72 -5.23 -5.43 6.66
C PHE A 72 -4.49 -4.82 7.85
N ARG A 73 -4.89 -3.63 8.31
CA ARG A 73 -4.30 -2.94 9.47
C ARG A 73 -4.31 -3.77 10.75
N GLN A 74 -5.29 -4.66 10.93
CA GLN A 74 -5.39 -5.51 12.12
C GLN A 74 -4.64 -6.84 11.94
N ARG A 75 -4.54 -7.34 10.71
CA ARG A 75 -4.04 -8.69 10.42
C ARG A 75 -2.59 -8.74 9.92
N PHE A 76 -2.02 -7.64 9.44
CA PHE A 76 -0.66 -7.61 8.88
C PHE A 76 0.43 -8.03 9.88
N GLN A 77 0.14 -7.95 11.19
CA GLN A 77 1.09 -8.32 12.24
C GLN A 77 1.50 -9.80 12.18
N GLY A 78 0.67 -10.67 11.60
CA GLY A 78 0.97 -12.08 11.38
C GLY A 78 1.76 -12.38 10.11
N LEU A 79 2.25 -11.36 9.40
CA LEU A 79 3.16 -11.52 8.27
C LEU A 79 4.58 -11.71 8.78
N ARG A 80 5.31 -12.67 8.19
CA ARG A 80 6.70 -12.90 8.58
C ARG A 80 7.56 -11.73 8.12
N LYS A 81 8.54 -11.34 8.94
CA LYS A 81 9.46 -10.23 8.64
C LYS A 81 10.75 -10.69 7.94
N ASP A 82 10.98 -11.99 7.87
CA ASP A 82 12.17 -12.62 7.28
C ASP A 82 12.01 -12.94 5.78
N GLN A 83 10.82 -12.74 5.22
CA GLN A 83 10.52 -12.95 3.81
C GLN A 83 9.88 -11.70 3.19
N PRO A 84 10.15 -11.39 1.91
CA PRO A 84 9.46 -10.31 1.22
C PRO A 84 7.96 -10.59 1.17
N VAL A 85 7.16 -9.53 1.26
CA VAL A 85 5.69 -9.59 1.18
C VAL A 85 5.28 -8.99 -0.16
N TYR A 86 4.57 -9.77 -0.97
CA TYR A 86 4.04 -9.33 -2.25
C TYR A 86 2.54 -9.12 -2.08
N LEU A 87 2.06 -7.91 -2.32
CA LEU A 87 0.63 -7.63 -2.33
C LEU A 87 0.09 -7.79 -3.75
N CYS A 88 -1.07 -8.41 -3.90
CA CYS A 88 -1.77 -8.48 -5.18
C CYS A 88 -3.26 -8.17 -5.01
N ASP A 89 -3.85 -7.58 -6.04
CA ASP A 89 -5.28 -7.34 -6.15
C ASP A 89 -5.76 -7.56 -7.59
N ALA A 90 -6.88 -6.94 -7.99
CA ALA A 90 -7.42 -7.05 -9.35
C ALA A 90 -6.72 -6.15 -10.38
N ASN A 91 -6.11 -5.02 -10.00
CA ASN A 91 -5.68 -3.97 -10.94
C ASN A 91 -4.49 -3.09 -10.49
N GLY A 92 -3.84 -3.42 -9.38
CA GLY A 92 -2.75 -2.71 -8.74
C GLY A 92 -3.16 -1.67 -7.69
N ILE A 93 -4.42 -1.21 -7.63
CA ILE A 93 -4.81 0.02 -6.91
C ILE A 93 -4.80 -0.15 -5.38
N ALA A 94 -5.34 -1.25 -4.87
CA ALA A 94 -5.35 -1.56 -3.45
C ALA A 94 -3.98 -2.12 -2.99
N SER A 95 -3.20 -2.72 -3.89
CA SER A 95 -1.86 -3.22 -3.57
C SER A 95 -0.75 -2.16 -3.59
N TYR A 96 -1.05 -0.92 -4.00
CA TYR A 96 -0.11 0.21 -4.08
C TYR A 96 0.10 0.96 -2.77
#